data_AF-A0A1R3IEV9-F1
#
_entry.id   AF-A0A1R3IEV9-F1
#
_cell.length_a   1.000
_cell.length_b   1.000
_cell.length_c   1.000
_cell.angle_alpha   90.00
_cell.angle_beta   90.00
_cell.angle_gamma   90.00
#
_symmetry.space_group_name_H-M   'P 1'
#
loop_
_entity.id
_entity.type
_entity.pdbx_description
1 polymer ?
#
loop_
_entity_poly.entity_id
_entity_poly.type
_entity_poly.pdbx_seq_one_letter_code
_entity_poly.pdbx_strand_id
1 'polypeptide(L)'
;MAAISFDPRLNVQVGQKNHAVVAEEIEGLIRVYKSGHVERPPIIPIVPCTVAGGVMARDVVIDKFTSSWTRIYAPSHSTKMPLLVYFHGGGFCVGSAAWSCYHEFLSALASKAGCIILSVNYHLSPEYRLPTAYDDGDSAGANIAYNVATRLGSYGTSDYSNIKPLVLKGTILIQPFFGGESRTASEMHSTQPGNSALNLSASDTYWRRLSLPLGASRDHPWCNPLAKGATN
;
A
#
# COMPACT_ATOMS: atom_id res chain seq x y z
N MET A 1 -19.86 20.94 12.21
CA MET A 1 -20.09 19.50 12.45
C MET A 1 -21.27 19.08 11.60
N ALA A 2 -21.12 18.08 10.74
CA ALA A 2 -22.23 17.46 10.03
C ALA A 2 -22.02 15.94 10.11
N ALA A 3 -22.96 15.26 10.77
CA ALA A 3 -23.05 13.80 10.80
C ALA A 3 -24.10 13.39 9.77
N ILE A 4 -23.74 12.50 8.84
CA ILE A 4 -24.68 11.90 7.90
C ILE A 4 -25.08 10.55 8.49
N SER A 5 -26.34 10.43 8.87
CA SER A 5 -26.96 9.15 9.28
C SER A 5 -27.63 8.52 8.06
N PHE A 6 -27.40 7.23 7.82
CA PHE A 6 -28.07 6.46 6.77
C PHE A 6 -29.54 6.22 7.18
N ASP A 7 -30.52 6.62 6.35
CA ASP A 7 -31.94 6.32 6.60
C ASP A 7 -32.18 4.82 6.29
N PRO A 8 -32.58 4.00 7.27
CA PRO A 8 -32.83 2.57 7.07
C PRO A 8 -34.07 2.26 6.20
N ARG A 9 -34.78 3.28 5.70
CA ARG A 9 -35.92 3.14 4.77
C ARG A 9 -35.57 3.39 3.31
N LEU A 10 -34.32 3.76 3.00
CA LEU A 10 -33.79 3.65 1.64
C LEU A 10 -33.54 2.16 1.34
N ASN A 11 -34.63 1.48 0.97
CA ASN A 11 -34.57 0.24 0.22
C ASN A 11 -33.88 0.56 -1.11
N VAL A 12 -32.54 0.52 -1.12
CA VAL A 12 -31.79 0.34 -2.35
C VAL A 12 -32.24 -1.03 -2.85
N GLN A 13 -33.21 -1.04 -3.76
CA GLN A 13 -33.46 -2.20 -4.59
C GLN A 13 -32.09 -2.64 -5.07
N VAL A 14 -31.68 -3.85 -4.69
CA VAL A 14 -30.51 -4.52 -5.24
C VAL A 14 -30.80 -4.63 -6.73
N GLY A 15 -30.34 -3.60 -7.44
CA GLY A 15 -30.50 -3.45 -8.87
C GLY A 15 -29.92 -4.70 -9.49
N GLN A 16 -30.72 -5.27 -10.38
CA GLN A 16 -30.39 -6.32 -11.34
C GLN A 16 -28.90 -6.47 -11.58
N LYS A 17 -28.41 -7.72 -11.62
CA LYS A 17 -27.11 -8.09 -12.21
C LYS A 17 -27.05 -7.51 -13.63
N ASN A 18 -26.67 -6.25 -13.76
CA ASN A 18 -26.22 -5.71 -15.02
C ASN A 18 -25.00 -6.54 -15.37
N HIS A 19 -24.96 -7.03 -16.60
CA HIS A 19 -23.82 -7.74 -17.17
C HIS A 19 -22.65 -6.75 -17.31
N ALA A 20 -22.13 -6.25 -16.19
CA ALA A 20 -20.96 -5.41 -16.14
C ALA A 20 -19.78 -6.31 -16.51
N VAL A 21 -19.29 -6.13 -17.73
CA VAL A 21 -18.20 -6.94 -18.26
C VAL A 21 -16.93 -6.61 -17.48
N VAL A 22 -16.42 -7.59 -16.73
CA VAL A 22 -15.14 -7.50 -16.04
C VAL A 22 -14.03 -7.40 -17.09
N ALA A 23 -13.19 -6.38 -16.96
CA ALA A 23 -12.02 -6.16 -17.80
C ALA A 23 -10.80 -6.88 -17.24
N GLU A 24 -10.57 -6.75 -15.92
CA GLU A 24 -9.44 -7.34 -15.22
C GLU A 24 -9.91 -7.81 -13.84
N GLU A 25 -9.39 -8.94 -13.36
CA GLU A 25 -9.71 -9.48 -12.05
C GLU A 25 -8.48 -10.11 -11.41
N ILE A 26 -8.35 -9.91 -10.10
CA ILE A 26 -7.53 -10.75 -9.24
C ILE A 26 -8.49 -11.38 -8.24
N GLU A 27 -8.67 -12.69 -8.37
CA GLU A 27 -9.73 -13.43 -7.70
C GLU A 27 -9.75 -13.15 -6.19
N GLY A 28 -10.92 -12.73 -5.69
CA GLY A 28 -11.14 -12.41 -4.28
C GLY A 28 -10.55 -11.07 -3.80
N LEU A 29 -9.77 -10.35 -4.60
CA LEU A 29 -9.07 -9.13 -4.18
C LEU A 29 -9.58 -7.86 -4.87
N ILE A 30 -9.72 -7.89 -6.19
CA ILE A 30 -10.13 -6.71 -6.96
C ILE A 30 -10.78 -7.13 -8.29
N ARG A 31 -11.85 -6.42 -8.67
CA ARG A 31 -12.47 -6.49 -9.99
C ARG A 31 -12.49 -5.11 -10.61
N VAL A 32 -12.05 -5.04 -11.86
CA VAL A 32 -12.07 -3.82 -12.67
C VAL A 32 -13.02 -4.06 -13.83
N TYR A 33 -14.05 -3.25 -13.93
CA TYR A 33 -15.07 -3.35 -14.97
C TYR A 33 -14.68 -2.52 -16.20
N LYS A 34 -15.16 -2.89 -17.39
CA LYS A 34 -14.93 -2.09 -18.62
C LYS A 34 -15.46 -0.66 -18.55
N SER A 35 -16.38 -0.38 -17.62
CA SER A 35 -16.86 0.97 -17.32
C SER A 35 -15.85 1.84 -16.58
N GLY A 36 -14.72 1.28 -16.13
CA GLY A 36 -13.76 1.93 -15.23
C GLY A 36 -14.12 1.82 -13.75
N HIS A 37 -15.28 1.23 -13.41
CA HIS A 37 -15.62 0.95 -12.02
C HIS A 37 -14.66 -0.08 -11.43
N VAL A 38 -14.22 0.15 -10.19
CA VAL A 38 -13.35 -0.76 -9.44
C VAL A 38 -14.08 -1.22 -8.19
N GLU A 39 -14.14 -2.52 -8.00
CA GLU A 39 -14.71 -3.16 -6.82
C GLU A 39 -13.62 -3.90 -6.06
N ARG A 40 -13.56 -3.66 -4.74
CA ARG A 40 -12.66 -4.37 -3.82
C ARG A 40 -13.51 -5.09 -2.78
N PRO A 41 -13.56 -6.42 -2.76
CA PRO A 41 -14.26 -7.16 -1.73
C PRO A 41 -13.71 -6.82 -0.33
N PRO A 42 -14.56 -6.73 0.70
CA PRO A 42 -14.13 -6.45 2.07
C PRO A 42 -13.48 -7.69 2.70
N ILE A 43 -12.26 -8.01 2.27
CA ILE A 43 -11.52 -9.20 2.72
C ILE A 43 -11.01 -9.09 4.15
N ILE A 44 -10.69 -7.88 4.60
CA ILE A 44 -10.17 -7.61 5.94
C ILE A 44 -11.00 -6.50 6.58
N PRO A 45 -11.48 -6.69 7.82
CA PRO A 45 -12.22 -5.67 8.54
C PRO A 45 -11.41 -4.38 8.73
N ILE A 46 -12.05 -3.23 8.50
CA ILE A 46 -11.54 -1.93 8.88
C ILE A 46 -11.89 -1.68 10.35
N VAL A 47 -10.90 -1.36 11.17
CA VAL A 47 -11.07 -1.12 12.61
C VAL A 47 -10.83 0.36 12.96
N PRO A 48 -11.55 0.89 13.96
CA PRO A 48 -11.27 2.23 14.48
C PRO A 48 -9.92 2.27 15.20
N CYS A 49 -9.47 3.47 15.54
CA CYS A 49 -8.31 3.68 16.41
C CYS A 49 -8.65 3.23 17.84
N THR A 50 -8.40 1.96 18.17
CA THR A 50 -8.51 1.46 19.54
C THR A 50 -7.17 1.59 20.27
N VAL A 51 -7.23 1.76 21.59
CA VAL A 51 -6.05 1.69 22.45
C VAL A 51 -5.86 0.23 22.83
N ALA A 52 -4.73 -0.35 22.45
CA ALA A 52 -4.36 -1.72 22.80
C ALA A 52 -2.90 -1.75 23.23
N GLY A 53 -2.57 -2.53 24.28
CA GLY A 53 -1.19 -2.77 24.68
C GLY A 53 -0.37 -1.52 25.08
N GLY A 54 -1.01 -0.47 25.60
CA GLY A 54 -0.35 0.78 25.99
C GLY A 54 0.08 1.68 24.83
N VAL A 55 -0.46 1.43 23.64
CA VAL A 55 -0.22 2.23 22.42
C VAL A 55 -1.49 2.98 22.04
N MET A 56 -1.37 4.29 21.87
CA MET A 56 -2.43 5.11 21.30
C MET A 56 -2.37 5.07 19.78
N ALA A 57 -3.52 4.87 19.13
CA ALA A 57 -3.68 5.00 17.70
C ALA A 57 -4.47 6.27 17.37
N ARG A 58 -4.10 6.99 16.29
CA ARG A 58 -4.86 8.15 15.79
C ARG A 58 -4.73 8.32 14.28
N ASP A 59 -5.84 8.59 13.62
CA ASP A 59 -5.85 8.93 12.19
C ASP A 59 -5.62 10.44 11.99
N VAL A 60 -4.72 10.78 11.06
CA VAL A 60 -4.33 12.14 10.72
C VAL A 60 -4.28 12.28 9.21
N VAL A 61 -5.00 13.27 8.67
CA VAL A 61 -4.90 13.66 7.26
C VAL A 61 -3.58 14.38 7.05
N ILE A 62 -2.73 13.86 6.15
CA ILE A 62 -1.42 14.42 5.81
C ILE A 62 -1.59 15.52 4.77
N ASP A 63 -2.42 15.26 3.76
CA ASP A 63 -2.72 16.22 2.70
C ASP A 63 -4.22 16.22 2.39
N LYS A 64 -4.81 17.42 2.42
CA LYS A 64 -6.23 17.62 2.16
C LYS A 64 -6.58 17.60 0.68
N PHE A 65 -5.62 17.90 -0.21
CA PHE A 65 -5.85 17.94 -1.64
C PHE A 65 -5.92 16.53 -2.23
N THR A 66 -4.97 15.69 -1.84
CA THR A 66 -4.97 14.26 -2.18
C THR A 66 -5.91 13.44 -1.29
N SER A 67 -6.32 13.94 -0.13
CA SER A 67 -7.03 13.17 0.91
C SER A 67 -6.20 12.01 1.49
N SER A 68 -4.88 12.08 1.35
CA SER A 68 -3.93 11.12 1.92
C SER A 68 -3.87 11.26 3.44
N TRP A 69 -3.91 10.14 4.15
CA TRP A 69 -3.94 10.10 5.62
C TRP A 69 -3.06 8.98 6.17
N THR A 70 -2.71 9.09 7.44
CA THR A 70 -1.93 8.08 8.17
C THR A 70 -2.56 7.73 9.49
N ARG A 71 -2.39 6.48 9.91
CA ARG A 71 -2.63 6.05 11.29
C ARG A 71 -1.33 6.08 12.07
N ILE A 72 -1.29 6.91 13.11
CA ILE A 72 -0.16 7.09 14.02
C ILE A 72 -0.31 6.15 15.20
N TYR A 73 0.72 5.38 15.51
CA TYR A 73 0.84 4.56 16.72
C TYR A 73 1.93 5.14 17.62
N ALA A 74 1.59 5.45 18.86
CA ALA A 74 2.53 6.02 19.82
C ALA A 74 2.38 5.36 21.21
N PRO A 75 3.44 4.74 21.76
CA PRO A 75 3.42 4.23 23.13
C PRO A 75 3.48 5.38 24.15
N SER A 76 2.83 5.21 25.31
CA SER A 76 2.57 6.28 26.29
C SER A 76 3.79 6.83 27.05
N HIS A 77 4.99 6.30 26.85
CA HIS A 77 6.14 6.56 27.73
C HIS A 77 7.48 6.69 26.98
N SER A 78 7.74 7.82 26.30
CA SER A 78 9.13 8.24 25.98
C SER A 78 9.17 9.66 25.40
N THR A 79 10.24 10.40 25.70
CA THR A 79 10.49 11.75 25.18
C THR A 79 11.34 11.77 23.91
N LYS A 80 11.98 10.65 23.54
CA LYS A 80 12.70 10.45 22.27
C LYS A 80 12.52 9.01 21.78
N MET A 81 11.82 8.85 20.67
CA MET A 81 11.59 7.56 20.02
C MET A 81 11.98 7.61 18.55
N PRO A 82 12.47 6.48 17.99
CA PRO A 82 12.59 6.37 16.55
C PRO A 82 11.20 6.45 15.90
N LEU A 83 11.17 7.02 14.70
CA LEU A 83 10.01 7.09 13.84
C LEU A 83 10.13 6.00 12.77
N LEU A 84 9.15 5.11 12.70
CA LEU A 84 9.00 4.12 11.63
C LEU A 84 7.87 4.57 10.71
N VAL A 85 8.19 4.81 9.44
CA VAL A 85 7.16 5.00 8.42
C VAL A 85 6.86 3.63 7.83
N TYR A 86 5.60 3.20 7.94
CA TYR A 86 5.11 1.91 7.50
C TYR A 86 4.14 2.07 6.35
N PHE A 87 4.26 1.16 5.39
CA PHE A 87 3.42 1.10 4.22
C PHE A 87 2.85 -0.30 4.11
N HIS A 88 1.55 -0.40 3.92
CA HIS A 88 0.91 -1.71 3.87
C HIS A 88 1.21 -2.44 2.55
N GLY A 89 1.03 -3.77 2.58
CA GLY A 89 1.06 -4.60 1.38
C GLY A 89 -0.25 -4.52 0.59
N GLY A 90 -0.38 -5.40 -0.41
CA GLY A 90 -1.57 -5.49 -1.26
C GLY A 90 -1.33 -5.16 -2.74
N GLY A 91 -0.06 -5.20 -3.18
CA GLY A 91 0.31 -5.09 -4.60
C GLY A 91 -0.23 -3.82 -5.25
N PHE A 92 -0.15 -2.66 -4.58
CA PHE A 92 -0.68 -1.37 -5.06
C PHE A 92 -2.19 -1.27 -5.19
N CYS A 93 -2.93 -2.37 -5.19
CA CYS A 93 -4.34 -2.36 -5.57
C CYS A 93 -5.31 -2.60 -4.42
N VAL A 94 -4.85 -3.14 -3.28
CA VAL A 94 -5.67 -3.37 -2.09
C VAL A 94 -4.92 -3.01 -0.82
N GLY A 95 -5.65 -2.90 0.29
CA GLY A 95 -5.10 -2.60 1.61
C GLY A 95 -5.61 -1.28 2.19
N SER A 96 -5.40 -1.10 3.48
CA SER A 96 -5.62 0.16 4.19
C SER A 96 -4.80 0.18 5.47
N ALA A 97 -4.38 1.37 5.91
CA ALA A 97 -3.79 1.56 7.24
C ALA A 97 -4.75 1.18 8.38
N ALA A 98 -6.06 1.08 8.10
CA ALA A 98 -7.08 0.71 9.08
C ALA A 98 -7.49 -0.77 9.06
N TRP A 99 -6.89 -1.62 8.22
CA TRP A 99 -7.15 -3.06 8.27
C TRP A 99 -6.74 -3.67 9.62
N SER A 100 -7.60 -4.53 10.19
CA SER A 100 -7.40 -5.12 11.52
C SER A 100 -6.04 -5.81 11.67
N CYS A 101 -5.63 -6.59 10.67
CA CYS A 101 -4.36 -7.33 10.70
C CYS A 101 -3.15 -6.38 10.81
N TYR A 102 -3.14 -5.27 10.06
CA TYR A 102 -2.08 -4.27 10.18
C TYR A 102 -2.20 -3.48 11.48
N HIS A 103 -3.43 -3.19 11.93
CA HIS A 103 -3.62 -2.48 13.18
C HIS A 103 -3.06 -3.24 14.39
N GLU A 104 -3.39 -4.53 14.50
CA GLU A 104 -2.90 -5.41 15.56
C GLU A 104 -1.38 -5.57 15.49
N PHE A 105 -0.85 -5.82 14.29
CA PHE A 105 0.58 -5.95 14.06
C PHE A 105 1.36 -4.69 14.45
N LEU A 106 0.94 -3.52 13.96
CA LEU A 106 1.65 -2.26 14.19
C LEU A 106 1.51 -1.76 15.63
N SER A 107 0.36 -1.98 16.26
CA SER A 107 0.20 -1.69 17.69
C SER A 107 1.17 -2.53 18.54
N ALA A 108 1.26 -3.84 18.27
CA ALA A 108 2.20 -4.72 18.95
C ALA A 108 3.67 -4.36 18.66
N LEU A 109 3.99 -3.98 17.42
CA LEU A 109 5.33 -3.56 17.02
C LEU A 109 5.74 -2.25 17.70
N ALA A 110 4.86 -1.24 17.73
CA ALA A 110 5.12 0.04 18.40
C ALA A 110 5.43 -0.16 19.89
N SER A 111 4.65 -1.02 20.56
CA SER A 111 4.83 -1.38 21.96
C SER A 111 6.16 -2.10 22.20
N LYS A 112 6.46 -3.15 21.43
CA LYS A 112 7.66 -3.99 21.63
C LYS A 112 8.96 -3.29 21.21
N ALA A 113 8.93 -2.50 20.15
CA ALA A 113 10.11 -1.81 19.62
C ALA A 113 10.34 -0.43 20.26
N GLY A 114 9.37 0.08 21.05
CA GLY A 114 9.47 1.41 21.66
C GLY A 114 9.60 2.53 20.63
N CYS A 115 8.76 2.51 19.60
CA CYS A 115 8.82 3.43 18.47
C CYS A 115 7.47 4.07 18.14
N ILE A 116 7.51 5.22 17.48
CA ILE A 116 6.33 5.82 16.86
C ILE A 116 6.22 5.24 15.46
N ILE A 117 5.02 4.81 15.06
CA ILE A 117 4.77 4.30 13.71
C ILE A 117 3.78 5.21 12.99
N LEU A 118 4.13 5.65 11.78
CA LEU A 118 3.22 6.28 10.82
C LEU A 118 2.85 5.26 9.75
N SER A 119 1.64 4.69 9.85
CA SER A 119 1.10 3.78 8.84
C SER A 119 0.39 4.57 7.77
N VAL A 120 0.96 4.68 6.58
CA VAL A 120 0.42 5.52 5.51
C VAL A 120 -0.70 4.80 4.76
N ASN A 121 -1.80 5.50 4.53
CA ASN A 121 -2.90 5.03 3.71
C ASN A 121 -2.85 5.71 2.33
N TYR A 122 -2.03 5.15 1.45
CA TYR A 122 -1.79 5.65 0.10
C TYR A 122 -2.93 5.35 -0.87
N HIS A 123 -2.90 6.01 -2.03
CA HIS A 123 -3.84 5.76 -3.13
C HIS A 123 -3.60 4.42 -3.83
N LEU A 124 -4.70 3.76 -4.16
CA LEU A 124 -4.68 2.44 -4.78
C LEU A 124 -4.79 2.53 -6.31
N SER A 125 -4.08 1.64 -6.97
CA SER A 125 -4.29 1.32 -8.38
C SER A 125 -5.55 0.45 -8.57
N PRO A 126 -6.19 0.48 -9.74
CA PRO A 126 -5.80 1.20 -10.96
C PRO A 126 -6.27 2.66 -11.07
N GLU A 127 -7.07 3.17 -10.13
CA GLU A 127 -7.56 4.55 -10.13
C GLU A 127 -6.40 5.55 -10.10
N TYR A 128 -5.38 5.21 -9.32
CA TYR A 128 -4.13 5.95 -9.22
C TYR A 128 -2.96 5.00 -9.54
N ARG A 129 -2.57 4.96 -10.82
CA ARG A 129 -1.41 4.18 -11.28
C ARG A 129 -0.12 4.77 -10.75
N LEU A 130 0.96 4.00 -10.79
CA LEU A 130 2.30 4.51 -10.49
C LEU A 130 2.63 5.67 -11.45
N PRO A 131 3.22 6.78 -10.95
CA PRO A 131 3.90 6.93 -9.66
C PRO A 131 3.03 7.44 -8.50
N THR A 132 1.72 7.65 -8.66
CA THR A 132 0.91 8.35 -7.64
C THR A 132 0.99 7.72 -6.25
N ALA A 133 0.97 6.39 -6.17
CA ALA A 133 1.15 5.71 -4.89
C ALA A 133 2.47 6.13 -4.21
N TYR A 134 3.54 6.39 -4.96
CA TYR A 134 4.83 6.88 -4.45
C TYR A 134 4.77 8.31 -3.91
N ASP A 135 3.94 9.15 -4.51
CA ASP A 135 3.78 10.56 -4.12
C ASP A 135 2.99 10.69 -2.81
N ASP A 136 1.99 9.82 -2.57
CA ASP A 136 1.14 9.84 -1.37
C ASP A 136 1.75 9.17 -0.14
N GLY A 137 2.92 8.55 -0.31
CA GLY A 137 3.51 7.62 0.64
C GLY A 137 3.27 6.17 0.23
N ASP A 138 3.99 5.85 -0.83
CA ASP A 138 4.51 4.60 -1.37
C ASP A 138 3.76 3.25 -1.01
N SER A 139 3.45 2.39 -2.02
CA SER A 139 2.77 1.06 -1.93
C SER A 139 3.54 -0.25 -2.36
N ALA A 140 3.11 -1.43 -1.85
CA ALA A 140 3.76 -2.75 -1.82
C ALA A 140 4.86 -2.89 -0.75
N GLY A 141 4.47 -2.50 0.48
CA GLY A 141 5.26 -2.20 1.70
C GLY A 141 6.77 -1.93 1.58
N ALA A 142 7.48 -2.91 1.06
CA ALA A 142 8.92 -2.95 0.95
C ALA A 142 9.48 -2.48 -0.42
N ASN A 143 8.79 -2.68 -1.56
CA ASN A 143 9.22 -2.12 -2.86
C ASN A 143 9.41 -0.59 -2.77
N ILE A 144 8.51 0.00 -2.01
CA ILE A 144 8.47 1.38 -1.58
C ILE A 144 9.69 1.83 -0.84
N ALA A 145 9.91 1.18 0.31
CA ALA A 145 10.81 1.68 1.29
C ALA A 145 12.21 1.64 0.66
N TYR A 146 12.42 0.68 -0.25
CA TYR A 146 13.52 0.66 -1.20
C TYR A 146 13.58 1.87 -2.15
N ASN A 147 12.53 2.15 -2.94
CA ASN A 147 12.50 3.27 -3.89
C ASN A 147 12.64 4.65 -3.21
N VAL A 148 11.90 4.92 -2.12
CA VAL A 148 12.04 6.15 -1.32
C VAL A 148 13.45 6.28 -0.73
N ALA A 149 14.01 5.22 -0.15
CA ALA A 149 15.35 5.28 0.42
C ALA A 149 16.42 5.50 -0.67
N THR A 150 16.27 4.86 -1.84
CA THR A 150 17.18 5.06 -2.98
C THR A 150 17.12 6.49 -3.47
N ARG A 151 15.93 7.06 -3.69
CA ARG A 151 15.78 8.46 -4.09
C ARG A 151 16.40 9.41 -3.07
N LEU A 152 16.10 9.21 -1.79
CA LEU A 152 16.72 9.99 -0.72
C LEU A 152 18.24 9.87 -0.75
N GLY A 153 18.81 8.70 -1.03
CA GLY A 153 20.25 8.49 -1.18
C GLY A 153 20.87 9.11 -2.45
N SER A 154 20.10 9.20 -3.54
CA SER A 154 20.52 9.81 -4.82
C SER A 154 20.61 11.33 -4.73
N TYR A 155 19.73 11.98 -3.96
CA TYR A 155 19.87 13.41 -3.65
C TYR A 155 21.06 13.61 -2.71
N GLY A 156 22.13 14.24 -3.21
CA GLY A 156 23.31 14.56 -2.40
C GLY A 156 22.95 15.31 -1.11
N THR A 157 23.87 15.33 -0.14
CA THR A 157 23.68 15.79 1.25
C THR A 157 23.09 17.18 1.46
N SER A 158 22.94 17.98 0.41
CA SER A 158 22.40 19.34 0.40
C SER A 158 20.87 19.46 0.37
N ASP A 159 20.12 18.44 -0.06
CA ASP A 159 18.65 18.57 -0.27
C ASP A 159 17.79 17.98 0.88
N TYR A 160 18.44 17.54 1.96
CA TYR A 160 17.75 17.01 3.16
C TYR A 160 17.18 18.09 4.08
N SER A 161 17.12 19.37 3.66
CA SER A 161 16.53 20.44 4.49
C SER A 161 15.10 20.14 4.89
N ASN A 162 14.34 19.47 4.00
CA ASN A 162 12.92 19.23 4.16
C ASN A 162 12.58 18.13 5.19
N ILE A 163 13.55 17.27 5.52
CA ILE A 163 13.35 16.20 6.51
C ILE A 163 14.02 16.48 7.86
N LYS A 164 14.88 17.50 7.97
CA LYS A 164 15.47 17.87 9.27
C LYS A 164 14.36 18.27 10.25
N PRO A 165 14.42 17.81 11.51
CA PRO A 165 15.56 17.17 12.18
C PRO A 165 15.66 15.63 12.03
N LEU A 166 14.80 14.99 11.23
CA LEU A 166 14.82 13.55 11.02
C LEU A 166 16.03 13.11 10.19
N VAL A 167 16.57 11.94 10.52
CA VAL A 167 17.68 11.31 9.80
C VAL A 167 17.26 9.89 9.46
N LEU A 168 17.26 9.55 8.17
CA LEU A 168 17.02 8.18 7.72
C LEU A 168 18.15 7.26 8.23
N LYS A 169 17.80 6.29 9.07
CA LYS A 169 18.78 5.33 9.62
C LYS A 169 18.90 4.04 8.81
N GLY A 170 17.89 3.71 8.01
CA GLY A 170 17.85 2.52 7.19
C GLY A 170 16.44 2.15 6.79
N THR A 171 16.32 1.01 6.13
CA THR A 171 15.06 0.52 5.52
C THR A 171 14.84 -0.93 5.93
N ILE A 172 13.59 -1.28 6.28
CA ILE A 172 13.19 -2.65 6.61
C ILE A 172 12.27 -3.16 5.49
N LEU A 173 12.68 -4.23 4.82
CA LEU A 173 11.96 -4.79 3.68
C LEU A 173 11.37 -6.16 4.06
N ILE A 174 10.04 -6.26 4.10
CA ILE A 174 9.32 -7.52 4.31
C ILE A 174 8.66 -7.91 2.99
N GLN A 175 9.17 -8.96 2.35
CA GLN A 175 8.66 -9.51 1.08
C GLN A 175 8.40 -8.43 0.01
N PRO A 176 9.43 -7.67 -0.42
CA PRO A 176 9.26 -6.64 -1.43
C PRO A 176 8.71 -7.24 -2.74
N PHE A 177 7.67 -6.61 -3.27
CA PHE A 177 7.09 -7.02 -4.53
C PHE A 177 7.93 -6.42 -5.66
N PHE A 178 8.83 -7.21 -6.24
CA PHE A 178 9.55 -6.91 -7.46
C PHE A 178 9.19 -7.92 -8.54
N GLY A 179 9.49 -7.59 -9.78
CA GLY A 179 9.31 -8.46 -10.93
C GLY A 179 10.31 -8.14 -12.02
N GLY A 180 10.03 -8.65 -13.21
CA GLY A 180 10.81 -8.45 -14.41
C GLY A 180 10.21 -9.25 -15.55
N GLU A 181 10.51 -8.90 -16.79
CA GLU A 181 9.98 -9.63 -17.95
C GLU A 181 10.38 -11.11 -17.92
N SER A 182 11.66 -11.37 -17.61
CA SER A 182 12.19 -12.71 -17.44
C SER A 182 11.74 -13.34 -16.12
N ARG A 183 11.29 -14.59 -16.15
CA ARG A 183 10.94 -15.34 -14.94
C ARG A 183 12.19 -15.82 -14.22
N THR A 184 12.18 -15.66 -12.90
CA THR A 184 13.16 -16.24 -12.00
C THR A 184 12.98 -17.75 -11.88
N ALA A 185 14.02 -18.46 -11.44
CA ALA A 185 13.93 -19.89 -11.17
C ALA A 185 12.87 -20.21 -10.11
N SER A 186 12.71 -19.36 -9.09
CA SER A 186 11.64 -19.51 -8.08
C SER A 186 10.25 -19.37 -8.69
N GLU A 187 10.03 -18.40 -9.58
CA GLU A 187 8.73 -18.24 -10.24
C GLU A 187 8.35 -19.46 -11.09
N MET A 188 9.32 -20.11 -11.73
CA MET A 188 9.06 -21.25 -12.61
C MET A 188 8.87 -22.58 -11.87
N HIS A 189 9.55 -22.78 -10.75
CA HIS A 189 9.65 -24.10 -10.11
C HIS A 189 8.96 -24.19 -8.75
N SER A 190 8.59 -23.06 -8.13
CA SER A 190 7.89 -23.08 -6.85
C SER A 190 6.42 -23.43 -7.03
N THR A 191 5.99 -24.54 -6.44
CA THR A 191 4.57 -24.92 -6.37
C THR A 191 3.80 -23.88 -5.57
N GLN A 192 2.88 -23.17 -6.23
CA GLN A 192 1.98 -22.24 -5.57
C GLN A 192 0.73 -22.99 -5.10
N PRO A 193 0.25 -22.75 -3.87
CA PRO A 193 -1.07 -23.21 -3.46
C PRO A 193 -2.14 -22.74 -4.45
N GLY A 194 -3.13 -23.58 -4.77
CA GLY A 194 -4.20 -23.23 -5.71
C GLY A 194 -5.03 -22.02 -5.29
N ASN A 195 -5.01 -21.66 -4.00
CA ASN A 195 -5.65 -20.49 -3.42
C ASN A 195 -4.64 -19.34 -3.12
N SER A 196 -3.44 -19.39 -3.69
CA SER A 196 -2.47 -18.32 -3.49
C SER A 196 -2.98 -17.02 -4.09
N ALA A 197 -3.08 -16.00 -3.24
CA ALA A 197 -3.42 -14.63 -3.62
C ALA A 197 -2.39 -14.03 -4.61
N LEU A 198 -1.19 -14.60 -4.71
CA LEU A 198 -0.15 -14.18 -5.63
C LEU A 198 0.41 -15.38 -6.41
N ASN A 199 -0.19 -15.65 -7.57
CA ASN A 199 0.35 -16.52 -8.60
C ASN A 199 0.91 -15.71 -9.78
N LEU A 200 1.53 -16.35 -10.77
CA LEU A 200 2.14 -15.66 -11.91
C LEU A 200 1.14 -14.80 -12.70
N SER A 201 -0.08 -15.31 -12.92
CA SER A 201 -1.13 -14.57 -13.61
C SER A 201 -1.54 -13.34 -12.81
N ALA A 202 -1.77 -13.50 -11.50
CA ALA A 202 -2.11 -12.39 -10.61
C ALA A 202 -0.99 -11.34 -10.57
N SER A 203 0.28 -11.77 -10.49
CA SER A 203 1.45 -10.88 -10.52
C SER A 203 1.51 -10.07 -11.81
N ASP A 204 1.27 -10.71 -12.96
CA ASP A 204 1.24 -10.01 -14.25
C ASP A 204 0.08 -9.02 -14.35
N THR A 205 -1.10 -9.37 -13.82
CA THR A 205 -2.24 -8.46 -13.74
C THR A 205 -1.92 -7.26 -12.86
N TYR A 206 -1.39 -7.49 -11.65
CA TYR A 206 -0.92 -6.41 -10.77
C TYR A 206 -0.01 -5.44 -11.51
N TRP A 207 1.09 -5.95 -12.07
CA TRP A 207 2.08 -5.08 -12.70
C TRP A 207 1.59 -4.44 -13.99
N ARG A 208 1.19 -5.23 -14.98
CA ARG A 208 0.91 -4.73 -16.34
C ARG A 208 -0.44 -4.03 -16.45
N ARG A 209 -1.45 -4.60 -15.79
CA ARG A 209 -2.85 -4.20 -16.00
C ARG A 209 -3.30 -3.18 -14.99
N LEU A 210 -2.77 -3.19 -13.77
CA LEU A 210 -3.28 -2.34 -12.70
C LEU A 210 -2.31 -1.23 -12.31
N SER A 211 -1.04 -1.54 -12.03
CA SER A 211 -0.14 -0.61 -11.34
C SER A 211 0.75 0.22 -12.25
N LEU A 212 1.40 -0.39 -13.25
CA LEU A 212 2.31 0.34 -14.13
C LEU A 212 1.55 1.28 -15.09
N PRO A 213 2.23 2.29 -15.65
CA PRO A 213 1.70 3.09 -16.74
C PRO A 213 1.21 2.20 -17.89
N LEU A 214 0.14 2.64 -18.57
CA LEU A 214 -0.42 1.89 -19.69
C LEU A 214 0.64 1.65 -20.78
N GLY A 215 0.82 0.40 -21.17
CA GLY A 215 1.80 -0.01 -22.18
C GLY A 215 3.23 -0.25 -21.64
N ALA A 216 3.50 -0.01 -20.36
CA ALA A 216 4.80 -0.29 -19.77
C ALA A 216 5.05 -1.80 -19.60
N SER A 217 6.30 -2.21 -19.74
CA SER A 217 6.76 -3.57 -19.47
C SER A 217 7.06 -3.77 -17.98
N ARG A 218 7.19 -5.03 -17.55
CA ARG A 218 7.64 -5.37 -16.19
C ARG A 218 9.12 -5.10 -15.96
N ASP A 219 9.87 -4.73 -16.99
CA ASP A 219 11.22 -4.19 -16.85
C ASP A 219 11.23 -2.68 -16.57
N HIS A 220 10.07 -2.06 -16.36
CA HIS A 220 10.00 -0.70 -15.83
C HIS A 220 10.73 -0.62 -14.48
N PRO A 221 11.52 0.45 -14.20
CA PRO A 221 12.35 0.55 -12.98
C PRO A 221 11.58 0.36 -11.66
N TRP A 222 10.30 0.69 -11.64
CA TRP A 222 9.39 0.50 -10.50
C TRP A 222 9.05 -0.97 -10.21
N CYS A 223 9.09 -1.83 -11.22
CA CYS A 223 8.87 -3.27 -11.11
C CYS A 223 10.20 -4.02 -11.01
N ASN A 224 11.16 -3.68 -11.87
CA ASN A 224 12.47 -4.30 -11.97
C ASN A 224 13.58 -3.24 -11.77
N PRO A 225 14.06 -3.04 -10.53
CA PRO A 225 15.11 -2.05 -10.25
C PRO A 225 16.48 -2.43 -10.86
N LEU A 226 16.64 -3.66 -11.37
CA LEU A 226 17.87 -4.15 -11.99
C LEU A 226 17.84 -4.09 -13.52
N ALA A 227 16.75 -3.62 -14.13
CA ALA A 227 16.62 -3.53 -15.58
C ALA A 227 17.61 -2.52 -16.18
N LYS A 228 18.16 -2.85 -17.37
CA LYS A 228 19.05 -1.94 -18.11
C LYS A 228 18.29 -0.67 -18.50
N GLY A 229 18.74 0.48 -17.99
CA GLY A 229 18.10 1.78 -18.19
C GLY A 229 17.34 2.31 -16.97
N ALA A 230 17.30 1.58 -15.85
CA ALA A 230 16.91 2.13 -14.56
C ALA A 230 17.98 3.12 -14.08
N THR A 231 17.86 4.38 -14.46
CA THR A 231 18.70 5.45 -13.92
C THR A 231 18.23 5.80 -12.50
N ASN A 232 19.16 5.73 -11.55
CA ASN A 232 19.03 6.15 -10.15
C ASN A 232 18.62 7.62 -9.97
#